data_AF-A0A246GFF0-F1
#
_entry.id   AF-A0A246GFF0-F1
#
_cell.length_a   1.000
_cell.length_b   1.000
_cell.length_c   1.000
_cell.angle_alpha   90.00
_cell.angle_beta   90.00
_cell.angle_gamma   90.00
#
_symmetry.space_group_name_H-M   'P 1'
#
loop_
_entity.id
_entity.type
_entity.pdbx_description
1 polymer ?
#
loop_
_entity_poly.entity_id
_entity_poly.type
_entity_poly.pdbx_seq_one_letter_code
_entity_poly.pdbx_strand_id
1 'polypeptide(L)'
;LYNWGEFDLFQKVIIIEDLDGLKEDALYALREFISNQVLRSSVTIKDKKGNNKSSHKIVKGQFSSLSATTKGETYEDNMSRSFLIAVDESKEQTTRIIDYQNKRNAGEIDPNESQKAIGFIQSIVRNLKIYEVINPYATQLHLPEKVHKIRRLNEMYQAVIKQVTFLNQYQRQIVKSPSFGGVGEALITQIEDIEQATEVLFESIILKVDELDGSLRQFFERLKKHVKSENQEFILRDIRQDLGISKTQLFRYIQTLLELEYIKQVGGFANKGIKYKISYWDNYQKLRAEIKDYLMNQIESLKNK
;
A
#
# COMPACT_ATOMS: atom_id res chain seq x y z
N LEU A 1 -4.32 -1.36 -22.18
CA LEU A 1 -5.58 -1.70 -21.48
C LEU A 1 -6.80 -1.72 -22.41
N TYR A 2 -6.93 -0.82 -23.38
CA TYR A 2 -8.08 -0.80 -24.32
C TYR A 2 -8.17 -1.98 -25.30
N ASN A 3 -7.15 -2.84 -25.38
CA ASN A 3 -7.12 -3.97 -26.31
C ASN A 3 -7.79 -5.24 -25.76
N TRP A 4 -8.08 -5.32 -24.46
CA TRP A 4 -8.78 -6.46 -23.85
C TRP A 4 -10.25 -6.55 -24.32
N GLY A 5 -10.81 -7.76 -24.33
CA GLY A 5 -12.23 -8.01 -24.51
C GLY A 5 -13.08 -7.48 -23.35
N GLU A 6 -14.40 -7.47 -23.51
CA GLU A 6 -15.31 -6.84 -22.55
C GLU A 6 -15.21 -7.43 -21.14
N PHE A 7 -14.97 -8.75 -21.02
CA PHE A 7 -14.96 -9.48 -19.75
C PHE A 7 -13.61 -10.09 -19.39
N ASP A 8 -12.56 -9.85 -20.17
CA ASP A 8 -11.28 -10.54 -19.99
C ASP A 8 -10.65 -10.25 -18.61
N LEU A 9 -10.92 -9.08 -18.05
CA LEU A 9 -10.42 -8.64 -16.75
C LEU A 9 -11.47 -8.75 -15.64
N PHE A 10 -12.66 -9.26 -15.94
CA PHE A 10 -13.75 -9.36 -14.97
C PHE A 10 -13.47 -10.45 -13.92
N GLN A 11 -13.54 -10.09 -12.64
CA GLN A 11 -13.24 -10.93 -11.47
C GLN A 11 -11.84 -11.55 -11.54
N LYS A 12 -10.87 -10.83 -12.09
CA LYS A 12 -9.46 -11.24 -12.18
C LYS A 12 -8.58 -10.46 -11.23
N VAL A 13 -7.41 -11.04 -10.94
CA VAL A 13 -6.31 -10.35 -10.27
C VAL A 13 -5.24 -10.03 -11.31
N ILE A 14 -4.84 -8.76 -11.37
CA ILE A 14 -3.76 -8.29 -12.25
C ILE A 14 -2.53 -8.03 -11.38
N ILE A 15 -1.41 -8.66 -11.72
CA ILE A 15 -0.13 -8.43 -11.04
C ILE A 15 0.78 -7.68 -12.02
N ILE A 16 1.29 -6.52 -11.59
CA ILE A 16 2.22 -5.70 -12.35
C ILE A 16 3.55 -5.69 -11.58
N GLU A 17 4.52 -6.46 -12.07
CA GLU A 17 5.81 -6.65 -11.39
C GLU A 17 6.66 -5.37 -11.34
N ASP A 18 6.57 -4.54 -12.37
CA ASP A 18 7.28 -3.26 -12.43
C ASP A 18 6.37 -2.18 -13.03
N LEU A 19 5.85 -1.31 -12.15
CA LEU A 19 5.03 -0.17 -12.54
C LEU A 19 5.86 0.92 -13.22
N ASP A 20 7.17 1.00 -12.93
CA ASP A 20 8.05 2.08 -13.41
C ASP A 20 8.37 1.91 -14.90
N GLY A 21 8.26 0.68 -15.41
CA GLY A 21 8.38 0.36 -16.84
C GLY A 21 7.16 0.73 -17.68
N LEU A 22 6.02 1.11 -17.08
CA LEU A 22 4.83 1.50 -17.82
C LEU A 22 4.93 2.93 -18.36
N LYS A 23 4.56 3.10 -19.62
CA LYS A 23 4.38 4.43 -20.23
C LYS A 23 3.26 5.19 -19.51
N GLU A 24 3.37 6.52 -19.50
CA GLU A 24 2.41 7.39 -18.81
C GLU A 24 0.96 7.22 -19.30
N ASP A 25 0.75 7.04 -20.61
CA ASP A 25 -0.57 6.76 -21.19
C ASP A 25 -1.17 5.46 -20.64
N ALA A 26 -0.34 4.44 -20.41
CA ALA A 26 -0.78 3.16 -19.85
C ALA A 26 -1.17 3.32 -18.37
N LEU A 27 -0.41 4.11 -17.61
CA LEU A 27 -0.73 4.45 -16.23
C LEU A 27 -2.01 5.29 -16.13
N TYR A 28 -2.24 6.19 -17.07
CA TYR A 28 -3.48 6.96 -17.15
C TYR A 28 -4.69 6.04 -17.38
N ALA A 29 -4.60 5.14 -18.36
CA ALA A 29 -5.65 4.15 -18.60
C ALA A 29 -5.88 3.24 -17.38
N LEU A 30 -4.81 2.87 -16.66
CA LEU A 30 -4.92 2.08 -15.43
C LEU A 30 -5.66 2.84 -14.33
N ARG A 31 -5.34 4.14 -14.13
CA ARG A 31 -6.02 5.01 -13.18
C ARG A 31 -7.51 5.14 -13.46
N GLU A 32 -7.85 5.37 -14.72
CA GLU A 32 -9.24 5.46 -15.17
C GLU A 32 -9.96 4.13 -14.90
N PHE A 33 -9.32 3.01 -15.20
CA PHE A 33 -9.91 1.69 -15.02
C PHE A 33 -10.15 1.33 -13.56
N ILE A 34 -9.19 1.63 -12.66
CA ILE A 34 -9.33 1.44 -11.21
C ILE A 34 -10.47 2.31 -10.66
N SER A 35 -10.58 3.56 -11.12
CA SER A 35 -11.55 4.52 -10.56
C SER A 35 -12.97 4.28 -11.10
N ASN A 36 -13.11 4.01 -12.39
CA ASN A 36 -14.41 3.93 -13.06
C ASN A 36 -14.92 2.49 -13.20
N GLN A 37 -14.07 1.49 -12.96
CA GLN A 37 -14.37 0.05 -13.13
C GLN A 37 -14.84 -0.31 -14.54
N VAL A 38 -14.71 0.60 -15.51
CA VAL A 38 -15.09 0.43 -16.92
C VAL A 38 -14.22 1.36 -17.75
N LEU A 39 -13.61 0.84 -18.82
CA LEU A 39 -12.99 1.64 -19.87
C LEU A 39 -13.88 1.67 -21.10
N ARG A 40 -14.01 2.86 -21.71
CA ARG A 40 -14.74 3.05 -22.96
C ARG A 40 -13.81 3.67 -23.98
N SER A 41 -13.70 3.04 -25.15
CA SER A 41 -12.91 3.57 -26.26
C SER A 41 -13.69 3.45 -27.57
N SER A 42 -13.68 4.51 -28.36
CA SER A 42 -14.24 4.47 -29.72
C SER A 42 -13.25 3.82 -30.68
N VAL A 43 -13.68 2.78 -31.37
CA VAL A 43 -12.86 2.02 -32.32
C VAL A 43 -13.57 1.91 -33.66
N THR A 44 -12.81 1.91 -34.74
CA THR A 44 -13.33 1.68 -36.08
C THR A 44 -13.33 0.20 -36.37
N ILE A 45 -14.51 -0.38 -36.59
CA ILE A 45 -14.67 -1.79 -36.97
C ILE A 45 -15.10 -1.84 -38.43
N LYS A 46 -14.49 -2.72 -39.23
CA LYS A 46 -14.95 -2.99 -40.59
C LYS A 46 -16.19 -3.87 -40.55
N ASP A 47 -17.25 -3.46 -41.22
CA ASP A 47 -18.43 -4.31 -41.41
C ASP A 47 -18.13 -5.48 -42.36
N LYS A 48 -19.05 -6.44 -42.45
CA LYS A 48 -18.92 -7.58 -43.38
C LYS A 48 -18.85 -7.17 -44.87
N LYS A 49 -19.13 -5.91 -45.19
CA LYS A 49 -19.08 -5.32 -46.54
C LYS A 49 -17.83 -4.46 -46.76
N GLY A 50 -16.92 -4.37 -45.78
CA GLY A 50 -15.66 -3.62 -45.85
C GLY A 50 -15.76 -2.13 -45.50
N ASN A 51 -16.93 -1.63 -45.09
CA ASN A 51 -17.09 -0.22 -44.69
C ASN A 51 -16.62 0.00 -43.24
N ASN A 52 -16.03 1.16 -43.00
CA ASN A 52 -15.63 1.58 -41.66
C ASN A 52 -16.85 2.06 -40.88
N LYS A 53 -17.19 1.37 -39.78
CA LYS A 53 -18.23 1.80 -38.85
C LYS A 53 -17.60 2.16 -37.51
N SER A 54 -17.96 3.32 -36.98
CA SER A 54 -17.61 3.69 -35.60
C SER A 54 -18.37 2.79 -34.63
N SER A 55 -17.65 2.15 -33.71
CA SER A 55 -18.19 1.31 -32.65
C SER A 55 -17.56 1.68 -31.32
N HIS A 56 -18.28 1.44 -30.23
CA HIS A 56 -17.72 1.59 -28.89
C HIS A 56 -17.22 0.24 -28.41
N LYS A 57 -15.99 0.21 -27.92
CA LYS A 57 -15.43 -0.91 -27.18
C LYS A 57 -15.50 -0.59 -25.69
N ILE A 58 -16.11 -1.50 -24.95
CA ILE A 58 -16.28 -1.39 -23.50
C ILE A 58 -15.47 -2.53 -22.88
N VAL A 59 -14.66 -2.21 -21.88
CA VAL A 59 -13.95 -3.19 -21.05
C VAL A 59 -14.47 -3.03 -19.63
N LYS A 60 -15.08 -4.08 -19.06
CA LYS A 60 -15.55 -4.09 -17.67
C LYS A 60 -14.41 -4.46 -16.74
N GLY A 61 -14.34 -3.76 -15.63
CA GLY A 61 -13.18 -3.67 -14.76
C GLY A 61 -13.48 -3.90 -13.30
N GLN A 62 -14.27 -4.92 -12.98
CA GLN A 62 -14.31 -5.45 -11.62
C GLN A 62 -13.08 -6.37 -11.43
N PHE A 63 -11.94 -5.81 -11.02
CA PHE A 63 -10.69 -6.55 -10.79
C PHE A 63 -9.98 -6.06 -9.54
N SER A 64 -9.01 -6.85 -9.08
CA SER A 64 -8.04 -6.43 -8.07
C SER A 64 -6.67 -6.32 -8.73
N SER A 65 -5.87 -5.32 -8.34
CA SER A 65 -4.50 -5.18 -8.84
C SER A 65 -3.49 -5.16 -7.71
N LEU A 66 -2.38 -5.85 -7.93
CA LEU A 66 -1.16 -5.77 -7.13
C LEU A 66 -0.05 -5.21 -8.02
N SER A 67 0.74 -4.27 -7.52
CA SER A 67 1.80 -3.65 -8.31
C SER A 67 3.00 -3.34 -7.43
N ALA A 68 4.21 -3.50 -7.98
CA ALA A 68 5.45 -3.08 -7.34
C ALA A 68 6.07 -1.89 -8.10
N THR A 69 6.66 -0.97 -7.35
CA THR A 69 7.28 0.26 -7.87
C THR A 69 8.48 0.61 -7.00
N THR A 70 9.50 1.23 -7.62
CA THR A 70 10.64 1.81 -6.90
C THR A 70 10.53 3.33 -6.75
N LYS A 71 9.40 3.91 -7.17
CA LYS A 71 9.12 5.34 -7.26
C LYS A 71 7.80 5.67 -6.54
N GLY A 72 7.81 5.67 -5.21
CA GLY A 72 6.63 5.98 -4.41
C GLY A 72 6.04 7.36 -4.73
N GLU A 73 6.89 8.39 -4.67
CA GLU A 73 6.48 9.79 -4.79
C GLU A 73 6.01 10.20 -6.20
N THR A 74 6.56 9.57 -7.25
CA THR A 74 6.27 9.96 -8.64
C THR A 74 4.82 9.64 -9.07
N TYR A 75 4.07 8.93 -8.22
CA TYR A 75 2.72 8.49 -8.50
C TYR A 75 1.72 8.85 -7.39
N GLU A 76 1.78 10.07 -6.85
CA GLU A 76 0.90 10.56 -5.78
C GLU A 76 -0.61 10.34 -6.05
N ASP A 77 -1.00 10.42 -7.33
CA ASP A 77 -2.35 10.10 -7.81
C ASP A 77 -2.69 8.61 -7.70
N ASN A 78 -1.74 7.71 -7.96
CA ASN A 78 -1.94 6.26 -7.83
C ASN A 78 -1.89 5.84 -6.35
N MET A 79 -0.99 6.43 -5.57
CA MET A 79 -0.85 6.19 -4.13
C MET A 79 -2.17 6.42 -3.40
N SER A 80 -2.88 7.47 -3.76
CA SER A 80 -4.16 7.79 -3.13
C SER A 80 -5.28 6.80 -3.47
N ARG A 81 -5.11 5.97 -4.50
CA ARG A 81 -6.07 4.94 -4.96
C ARG A 81 -5.62 3.51 -4.61
N SER A 82 -4.48 3.37 -3.93
CA SER A 82 -3.87 2.09 -3.62
C SER A 82 -3.59 1.94 -2.12
N PHE A 83 -3.65 0.70 -1.66
CA PHE A 83 -3.10 0.29 -0.37
C PHE A 83 -1.59 0.11 -0.51
N LEU A 84 -0.82 0.89 0.24
CA LEU A 84 0.64 0.90 0.12
C LEU A 84 1.24 0.01 1.20
N ILE A 85 2.15 -0.88 0.77
CA ILE A 85 2.91 -1.75 1.65
C ILE A 85 4.38 -1.48 1.36
N ALA A 86 5.12 -1.08 2.39
CA ALA A 86 6.57 -0.99 2.30
C ALA A 86 7.18 -2.39 2.52
N VAL A 87 8.23 -2.71 1.75
CA VAL A 87 9.03 -3.91 1.99
C VAL A 87 9.93 -3.68 3.21
N ASP A 88 9.99 -4.67 4.08
CA ASP A 88 10.94 -4.68 5.20
C ASP A 88 12.33 -5.08 4.69
N GLU A 89 13.22 -4.10 4.56
CA GLU A 89 14.63 -4.28 4.15
C GLU A 89 15.58 -4.36 5.36
N SER A 90 15.06 -4.67 6.55
CA SER A 90 15.87 -4.83 7.76
C SER A 90 16.86 -6.00 7.64
N LYS A 91 17.95 -5.93 8.43
CA LYS A 91 18.95 -7.00 8.49
C LYS A 91 18.34 -8.27 9.06
N GLU A 92 17.48 -8.14 10.07
CA GLU A 92 16.78 -9.23 10.72
C GLU A 92 15.88 -9.99 9.73
N GLN A 93 15.10 -9.26 8.93
CA GLN A 93 14.25 -9.86 7.91
C GLN A 93 15.07 -10.53 6.81
N THR A 94 16.15 -9.89 6.37
CA THR A 94 17.07 -10.47 5.37
C THR A 94 17.66 -11.80 5.86
N THR A 95 18.12 -11.86 7.12
CA THR A 95 18.63 -13.10 7.73
C THR A 95 17.57 -14.20 7.76
N ARG A 96 16.33 -13.88 8.17
CA ARG A 96 15.22 -14.85 8.17
C ARG A 96 14.93 -15.44 6.78
N ILE A 97 14.99 -14.60 5.75
CA ILE A 97 14.79 -15.03 4.35
C ILE A 97 15.90 -15.98 3.93
N ILE A 98 17.16 -15.63 4.20
CA ILE A 98 18.33 -16.46 3.87
C ILE A 98 18.26 -17.80 4.62
N ASP A 99 17.94 -17.78 5.91
CA ASP A 99 17.79 -18.99 6.72
C ASP A 99 16.71 -19.92 6.14
N TYR A 100 15.56 -19.36 5.76
CA TYR A 100 14.49 -20.13 5.11
C TYR A 100 14.94 -20.72 3.76
N GLN A 101 15.63 -19.94 2.92
CA GLN A 101 16.15 -20.42 1.64
C GLN A 101 17.19 -21.53 1.84
N ASN A 102 18.07 -21.41 2.82
CA ASN A 102 19.06 -22.42 3.17
C ASN A 102 18.40 -23.72 3.63
N LYS A 103 17.44 -23.64 4.55
CA LYS A 103 16.66 -24.81 5.01
C LYS A 103 15.93 -25.49 3.86
N ARG A 104 15.34 -24.71 2.95
CA ARG A 104 14.69 -25.25 1.74
C ARG A 104 15.68 -25.99 0.85
N ASN A 105 16.85 -25.40 0.58
CA ASN A 105 17.88 -26.01 -0.26
C ASN A 105 18.55 -27.23 0.40
N ALA A 106 18.62 -27.23 1.74
CA ALA A 106 19.09 -28.37 2.53
C ALA A 106 18.07 -29.53 2.61
N GLY A 107 16.84 -29.34 2.11
CA GLY A 107 15.78 -30.35 2.18
C GLY A 107 15.10 -30.46 3.55
N GLU A 108 15.32 -29.50 4.44
CA GLU A 108 14.69 -29.45 5.78
C GLU A 108 13.24 -28.97 5.74
N ILE A 109 12.79 -28.42 4.61
CA ILE A 109 11.42 -27.92 4.42
C ILE A 109 10.69 -28.82 3.45
N ASP A 110 9.57 -29.38 3.88
CA ASP A 110 8.67 -30.14 3.02
C ASP A 110 7.88 -29.18 2.10
N PRO A 111 8.07 -29.24 0.76
CA PRO A 111 7.32 -28.40 -0.18
C PRO A 111 5.80 -28.62 -0.10
N ASN A 112 5.35 -29.78 0.38
CA ASN A 112 3.92 -30.09 0.50
C ASN A 112 3.23 -29.24 1.57
N GLU A 113 3.95 -28.75 2.58
CA GLU A 113 3.35 -27.87 3.59
C GLU A 113 2.84 -26.56 2.98
N SER A 114 3.61 -25.97 2.06
CA SER A 114 3.19 -24.77 1.34
C SER A 114 1.93 -25.03 0.50
N GLN A 115 1.88 -26.17 -0.21
CA GLN A 115 0.70 -26.54 -0.99
C GLN A 115 -0.54 -26.80 -0.12
N LYS A 116 -0.36 -27.43 1.05
CA LYS A 116 -1.44 -27.61 2.03
C LYS A 116 -1.98 -26.25 2.51
N ALA A 117 -1.10 -25.31 2.84
CA ALA A 117 -1.49 -23.97 3.25
C ALA A 117 -2.23 -23.21 2.14
N ILE A 118 -1.75 -23.29 0.89
CA ILE A 118 -2.43 -22.69 -0.28
C ILE A 118 -3.83 -23.30 -0.45
N GLY A 119 -3.96 -24.62 -0.43
CA GLY A 119 -5.24 -25.32 -0.57
C GLY A 119 -6.21 -24.98 0.57
N PHE A 120 -5.69 -24.83 1.78
CA PHE A 120 -6.47 -24.39 2.94
C PHE A 120 -7.04 -22.99 2.75
N ILE A 121 -6.22 -22.01 2.36
CA ILE A 121 -6.67 -20.62 2.10
C ILE A 121 -7.69 -20.60 0.97
N GLN A 122 -7.44 -21.32 -0.13
CA GLN A 122 -8.40 -21.42 -1.24
C GLN A 122 -9.74 -22.01 -0.79
N SER A 123 -9.70 -23.02 0.08
CA SER A 123 -10.91 -23.63 0.64
C SER A 123 -11.67 -22.65 1.53
N ILE A 124 -10.99 -21.87 2.37
CA ILE A 124 -11.62 -20.80 3.16
C ILE A 124 -12.34 -19.83 2.22
N VAL A 125 -11.65 -19.28 1.23
CA VAL A 125 -12.21 -18.27 0.32
C VAL A 125 -13.41 -18.80 -0.47
N ARG A 126 -13.38 -20.06 -0.91
CA ARG A 126 -14.49 -20.70 -1.65
C ARG A 126 -15.73 -20.95 -0.81
N ASN A 127 -15.58 -21.10 0.51
CA ASN A 127 -16.70 -21.34 1.41
C ASN A 127 -17.43 -20.04 1.79
N LEU A 128 -16.77 -18.88 1.65
CA LEU A 128 -17.36 -17.58 1.97
C LEU A 128 -18.67 -17.36 1.19
N LYS A 129 -19.74 -17.05 1.93
CA LYS A 129 -21.02 -16.64 1.37
C LYS A 129 -21.04 -15.13 1.16
N ILE A 130 -21.83 -14.71 0.18
CA ILE A 130 -21.97 -13.29 -0.16
C ILE A 130 -22.95 -12.65 0.83
N TYR A 131 -22.47 -11.68 1.60
CA TYR A 131 -23.27 -10.88 2.51
C TYR A 131 -23.02 -9.40 2.29
N GLU A 132 -24.03 -8.59 2.57
CA GLU A 132 -23.78 -7.19 2.89
C GLU A 132 -23.08 -7.10 4.25
N VAL A 133 -22.32 -6.04 4.49
CA VAL A 133 -21.68 -5.80 5.78
C VAL A 133 -22.06 -4.39 6.23
N ILE A 134 -22.52 -4.29 7.47
CA ILE A 134 -22.96 -3.05 8.11
C ILE A 134 -22.02 -2.79 9.29
N ASN A 135 -21.39 -1.62 9.26
CA ASN A 135 -20.56 -1.14 10.36
C ASN A 135 -21.36 -0.14 11.21
N PRO A 136 -21.94 -0.55 12.35
CA PRO A 136 -22.71 0.36 13.22
C PRO A 136 -21.83 1.44 13.87
N TYR A 137 -20.51 1.24 13.88
CA TYR A 137 -19.54 2.16 14.47
C TYR A 137 -18.95 3.15 13.45
N ALA A 138 -19.31 3.07 12.17
CA ALA A 138 -18.68 3.83 11.09
C ALA A 138 -18.67 5.36 11.33
N THR A 139 -19.72 5.90 11.94
CA THR A 139 -19.85 7.35 12.23
C THR A 139 -19.01 7.83 13.40
N GLN A 140 -18.47 6.91 14.21
CA GLN A 140 -17.67 7.19 15.40
C GLN A 140 -16.17 7.00 15.16
N LEU A 141 -15.79 6.54 13.97
CA LEU A 141 -14.41 6.31 13.58
C LEU A 141 -13.89 7.50 12.77
N HIS A 142 -12.86 8.15 13.28
CA HIS A 142 -12.21 9.29 12.66
C HIS A 142 -10.72 9.02 12.44
N LEU A 143 -10.22 9.46 11.29
CA LEU A 143 -8.80 9.46 10.98
C LEU A 143 -8.16 10.77 11.49
N PRO A 144 -6.86 10.76 11.85
CA PRO A 144 -6.18 11.98 12.28
C PRO A 144 -6.24 13.09 11.21
N GLU A 145 -6.45 14.34 11.62
CA GLU A 145 -6.56 15.49 10.69
C GLU A 145 -5.28 15.75 9.89
N LYS A 146 -4.12 15.36 10.45
CA LYS A 146 -2.80 15.51 9.81
C LYS A 146 -2.65 14.65 8.55
N VAL A 147 -3.59 13.74 8.25
CA VAL A 147 -3.47 12.82 7.12
C VAL A 147 -3.82 13.50 5.79
N HIS A 148 -2.91 13.45 4.83
CA HIS A 148 -3.18 13.86 3.46
C HIS A 148 -4.29 13.02 2.82
N LYS A 149 -5.17 13.67 2.04
CA LYS A 149 -6.25 13.01 1.28
C LYS A 149 -7.19 12.14 2.16
N ILE A 150 -7.50 12.64 3.36
CA ILE A 150 -8.31 11.96 4.39
C ILE A 150 -9.59 11.28 3.87
N ARG A 151 -10.26 11.87 2.87
CA ARG A 151 -11.45 11.30 2.24
C ARG A 151 -11.22 9.91 1.64
N ARG A 152 -10.15 9.74 0.84
CA ARG A 152 -9.84 8.45 0.20
C ARG A 152 -9.35 7.43 1.21
N LEU A 153 -8.57 7.88 2.20
CA LEU A 153 -8.13 6.99 3.26
C LEU A 153 -9.31 6.51 4.11
N ASN A 154 -10.31 7.36 4.37
CA ASN A 154 -11.51 6.96 5.09
C ASN A 154 -12.31 5.89 4.32
N GLU A 155 -12.49 6.06 3.00
CA GLU A 155 -13.11 5.05 2.14
C GLU A 155 -12.35 3.72 2.19
N MET A 156 -11.02 3.77 2.11
CA MET A 156 -10.17 2.58 2.25
C MET A 156 -10.31 1.94 3.62
N TYR A 157 -10.32 2.72 4.70
CA TYR A 157 -10.44 2.21 6.06
C TYR A 157 -11.75 1.47 6.27
N GLN A 158 -12.87 2.06 5.84
CA GLN A 158 -14.17 1.39 5.87
C GLN A 158 -14.18 0.13 5.00
N ALA A 159 -13.54 0.15 3.83
CA ALA A 159 -13.43 -1.03 2.96
C ALA A 159 -12.64 -2.17 3.61
N VAL A 160 -11.55 -1.88 4.34
CA VAL A 160 -10.76 -2.89 5.06
C VAL A 160 -11.55 -3.45 6.24
N ILE A 161 -12.21 -2.62 7.05
CA ILE A 161 -13.11 -3.08 8.12
C ILE A 161 -14.17 -4.02 7.55
N LYS A 162 -14.76 -3.64 6.41
CA LYS A 162 -15.75 -4.46 5.70
C LYS A 162 -15.19 -5.83 5.30
N GLN A 163 -13.97 -5.85 4.76
CA GLN A 163 -13.29 -7.09 4.34
C GLN A 163 -12.96 -7.98 5.53
N VAL A 164 -12.44 -7.43 6.63
CA VAL A 164 -12.16 -8.20 7.86
C VAL A 164 -13.45 -8.80 8.41
N THR A 165 -14.53 -8.01 8.54
CA THR A 165 -15.84 -8.50 8.96
C THR A 165 -16.34 -9.63 8.04
N PHE A 166 -16.17 -9.48 6.73
CA PHE A 166 -16.59 -10.45 5.73
C PHE A 166 -15.80 -11.76 5.79
N LEU A 167 -14.49 -11.70 6.05
CA LEU A 167 -13.66 -12.89 6.27
C LEU A 167 -14.06 -13.62 7.55
N ASN A 168 -14.44 -12.86 8.58
CA ASN A 168 -14.90 -13.39 9.86
C ASN A 168 -16.40 -13.80 9.85
N GLN A 169 -17.07 -13.87 8.69
CA GLN A 169 -18.53 -14.03 8.57
C GLN A 169 -19.17 -15.17 9.38
N TYR A 170 -18.44 -16.25 9.64
CA TYR A 170 -18.93 -17.39 10.43
C TYR A 170 -18.95 -17.13 11.94
N GLN A 171 -18.30 -16.06 12.39
CA GLN A 171 -18.21 -15.60 13.77
C GLN A 171 -19.00 -14.30 13.99
N ARG A 172 -19.79 -13.87 13.00
CA ARG A 172 -20.51 -12.59 13.04
C ARG A 172 -22.01 -12.81 13.06
N GLN A 173 -22.70 -11.86 13.66
CA GLN A 173 -24.15 -11.87 13.70
C GLN A 173 -24.70 -11.58 12.30
N ILE A 174 -25.62 -12.42 11.84
CA ILE A 174 -26.36 -12.23 10.61
C ILE A 174 -27.70 -11.58 10.95
N VAL A 175 -28.03 -10.50 10.25
CA VAL A 175 -29.30 -9.77 10.37
C VAL A 175 -29.96 -9.62 9.00
N LYS A 176 -31.24 -9.25 8.98
CA LYS A 176 -31.89 -8.85 7.73
C LYS A 176 -31.27 -7.56 7.21
N SER A 177 -30.93 -7.54 5.92
CA SER A 177 -30.37 -6.35 5.29
C SER A 177 -31.37 -5.20 5.33
N PRO A 178 -30.97 -3.98 5.74
CA PRO A 178 -31.80 -2.78 5.62
C PRO A 178 -31.82 -2.24 4.17
N SER A 179 -30.91 -2.71 3.31
CA SER A 179 -30.85 -2.37 1.89
C SER A 179 -31.95 -3.11 1.12
N PHE A 180 -32.39 -2.53 -0.01
CA PHE A 180 -33.43 -3.10 -0.89
C PHE A 180 -34.75 -3.49 -0.18
N GLY A 181 -35.18 -2.72 0.83
CA GLY A 181 -36.47 -2.92 1.49
C GLY A 181 -36.54 -4.14 2.41
N GLY A 182 -35.42 -4.61 2.96
CA GLY A 182 -35.41 -5.76 3.89
C GLY A 182 -35.01 -7.10 3.25
N VAL A 183 -34.67 -7.10 1.96
CA VAL A 183 -34.43 -8.33 1.19
C VAL A 183 -32.93 -8.65 1.16
N GLY A 184 -32.55 -9.70 1.89
CA GLY A 184 -31.17 -10.21 1.96
C GLY A 184 -30.66 -10.33 3.39
N GLU A 185 -29.44 -10.84 3.52
CA GLU A 185 -28.74 -11.01 4.79
C GLU A 185 -27.52 -10.09 4.85
N ALA A 186 -27.27 -9.54 6.04
CA ALA A 186 -26.15 -8.67 6.31
C ALA A 186 -25.40 -9.11 7.57
N LEU A 187 -24.08 -8.91 7.57
CA LEU A 187 -23.20 -9.12 8.72
C LEU A 187 -23.06 -7.82 9.48
N ILE A 188 -23.06 -7.92 10.81
CA ILE A 188 -22.72 -6.79 11.69
C ILE A 188 -21.24 -6.84 12.04
N THR A 189 -20.53 -5.75 11.72
CA THR A 189 -19.14 -5.53 12.15
C THR A 189 -19.06 -5.49 13.66
N GLN A 190 -18.11 -6.23 14.22
CA GLN A 190 -17.78 -6.23 15.64
C GLN A 190 -16.55 -5.35 15.90
N ILE A 191 -16.30 -4.99 17.16
CA ILE A 191 -15.18 -4.12 17.51
C ILE A 191 -13.83 -4.79 17.19
N GLU A 192 -13.73 -6.11 17.33
CA GLU A 192 -12.52 -6.86 16.99
C GLU A 192 -12.17 -6.76 15.49
N ASP A 193 -13.16 -6.62 14.61
CA ASP A 193 -12.90 -6.40 13.17
C ASP A 193 -12.25 -5.04 12.94
N ILE A 194 -12.68 -4.02 13.69
CA ILE A 194 -12.13 -2.67 13.62
C ILE A 194 -10.69 -2.67 14.12
N GLU A 195 -10.40 -3.38 15.23
CA GLU A 195 -9.03 -3.53 15.75
C GLU A 195 -8.10 -4.18 14.73
N GLN A 196 -8.50 -5.32 14.17
CA GLN A 196 -7.72 -6.04 13.16
C GLN A 196 -7.53 -5.18 11.90
N ALA A 197 -8.58 -4.52 11.42
CA ALA A 197 -8.50 -3.64 10.26
C ALA A 197 -7.57 -2.44 10.51
N THR A 198 -7.61 -1.87 11.72
CA THR A 198 -6.74 -0.76 12.14
C THR A 198 -5.30 -1.21 12.15
N GLU A 199 -5.00 -2.38 12.74
CA GLU A 199 -3.65 -2.94 12.79
C GLU A 199 -3.09 -3.18 11.38
N VAL A 200 -3.88 -3.81 10.50
CA VAL A 200 -3.47 -4.07 9.11
C VAL A 200 -3.24 -2.79 8.32
N LEU A 201 -4.11 -1.78 8.50
CA LEU A 201 -4.02 -0.52 7.76
C LEU A 201 -2.95 0.42 8.34
N PHE A 202 -2.53 0.22 9.59
CA PHE A 202 -1.71 1.18 10.33
C PHE A 202 -0.45 1.61 9.56
N GLU A 203 0.35 0.66 9.05
CA GLU A 203 1.54 1.00 8.26
C GLU A 203 1.19 1.81 7.00
N SER A 204 0.09 1.47 6.32
CA SER A 204 -0.37 2.22 5.15
C SER A 204 -0.88 3.61 5.51
N ILE A 205 -1.42 3.84 6.73
CA ILE A 205 -1.77 5.19 7.21
C ILE A 205 -0.49 5.99 7.41
N ILE A 206 0.48 5.40 8.11
CA ILE A 206 1.77 6.06 8.39
C ILE A 206 2.46 6.47 7.09
N LEU A 207 2.55 5.58 6.10
CA LEU A 207 3.12 5.87 4.78
C LEU A 207 2.39 6.97 3.99
N LYS A 208 1.14 7.33 4.35
CA LYS A 208 0.36 8.40 3.72
C LYS A 208 0.39 9.71 4.52
N VAL A 209 0.74 9.66 5.80
CA VAL A 209 0.96 10.84 6.65
C VAL A 209 2.38 11.35 6.50
N ASP A 210 3.31 10.42 6.35
CA ASP A 210 4.71 10.70 6.16
C ASP A 210 4.98 11.28 4.76
N GLU A 211 5.81 12.32 4.70
CA GLU A 211 6.27 12.89 3.44
C GLU A 211 7.43 12.09 2.84
N LEU A 212 8.16 11.32 3.65
CA LEU A 212 9.20 10.42 3.17
C LEU A 212 8.58 9.07 2.79
N ASP A 213 8.86 8.58 1.57
CA ASP A 213 8.48 7.23 1.20
C ASP A 213 9.13 6.17 2.12
N GLY A 214 8.58 4.95 2.15
CA GLY A 214 9.03 3.92 3.09
C GLY A 214 10.53 3.61 3.01
N SER A 215 11.13 3.63 1.82
CA SER A 215 12.55 3.35 1.63
C SER A 215 13.43 4.53 2.04
N LEU A 216 13.01 5.75 1.71
CA LEU A 216 13.66 6.99 2.08
C LEU A 216 13.61 7.21 3.60
N ARG A 217 12.47 6.89 4.22
CA ARG A 217 12.26 6.88 5.67
C ARG A 217 13.22 5.92 6.37
N GLN A 218 13.29 4.67 5.91
CA GLN A 218 14.23 3.68 6.46
C GLN A 218 15.69 4.15 6.31
N PHE A 219 16.05 4.72 5.15
CA PHE A 219 17.36 5.31 4.93
C PHE A 219 17.63 6.47 5.90
N PHE A 220 16.69 7.38 6.09
CA PHE A 220 16.83 8.54 6.95
C PHE A 220 16.99 8.15 8.43
N GLU A 221 16.26 7.15 8.91
CA GLU A 221 16.45 6.60 10.26
C GLU A 221 17.84 5.97 10.44
N ARG A 222 18.36 5.27 9.42
CA ARG A 222 19.73 4.74 9.43
C ARG A 222 20.77 5.85 9.41
N LEU A 223 20.53 6.92 8.65
CA LEU A 223 21.37 8.11 8.62
C LEU A 223 21.41 8.79 9.99
N LYS A 224 20.26 8.99 10.65
CA LYS A 224 20.18 9.55 12.01
C LYS A 224 20.98 8.71 13.02
N LYS A 225 20.89 7.37 12.93
CA LYS A 225 21.71 6.46 13.77
C LYS A 225 23.21 6.62 13.55
N HIS A 226 23.64 6.87 12.31
CA HIS A 226 25.06 7.11 12.00
C HIS A 226 25.55 8.47 12.51
N VAL A 227 24.78 9.52 12.24
CA VAL A 227 25.15 10.91 12.51
C VAL A 227 24.97 11.28 14.00
N LYS A 228 24.22 10.51 14.79
CA LYS A 228 24.03 10.57 16.27
C LYS A 228 23.51 11.88 16.85
N SER A 229 23.75 13.02 16.21
CA SER A 229 23.32 14.36 16.63
C SER A 229 23.09 15.24 15.41
N GLU A 230 22.17 16.19 15.52
CA GLU A 230 21.90 17.17 14.46
C GLU A 230 23.15 17.91 13.99
N ASN A 231 24.07 18.20 14.92
CA ASN A 231 25.25 19.02 14.68
C ASN A 231 26.40 18.31 13.95
N GLN A 232 26.35 17.00 13.82
CA GLN A 232 27.42 16.23 13.20
C GLN A 232 27.34 16.33 11.66
N GLU A 233 28.46 16.71 11.05
CA GLU A 233 28.63 16.72 9.60
C GLU A 233 28.95 15.32 9.10
N PHE A 234 28.48 14.97 7.91
CA PHE A 234 28.80 13.70 7.25
C PHE A 234 29.14 13.91 5.77
N ILE A 235 29.88 12.95 5.22
CA ILE A 235 30.23 12.90 3.79
C ILE A 235 29.62 11.64 3.19
N LEU A 236 29.16 11.73 1.95
CA LEU A 236 28.46 10.62 1.27
C LEU A 236 29.31 9.35 1.19
N ARG A 237 30.64 9.46 1.13
CA ARG A 237 31.53 8.29 1.07
C ARG A 237 31.41 7.43 2.32
N ASP A 238 31.35 8.04 3.50
CA ASP A 238 31.31 7.35 4.78
C ASP A 238 29.96 6.67 4.97
N ILE A 239 28.87 7.40 4.67
CA ILE A 239 27.50 6.86 4.66
C ILE A 239 27.38 5.68 3.70
N ARG A 240 27.98 5.77 2.51
CA ARG A 240 27.97 4.67 1.53
C ARG A 240 28.65 3.42 2.06
N GLN A 241 29.79 3.57 2.74
CA GLN A 241 30.56 2.44 3.28
C GLN A 241 29.87 1.82 4.49
N ASP A 242 29.34 2.64 5.40
CA ASP A 242 28.65 2.17 6.60
C ASP A 242 27.31 1.50 6.28
N LEU A 243 26.53 2.10 5.38
CA LEU A 243 25.20 1.59 5.05
C LEU A 243 25.20 0.55 3.91
N GLY A 244 26.31 0.38 3.20
CA GLY A 244 26.43 -0.59 2.10
C GLY A 244 25.55 -0.28 0.89
N ILE A 245 25.23 0.99 0.64
CA ILE A 245 24.30 1.43 -0.41
C ILE A 245 25.08 1.74 -1.71
N SER A 246 24.48 1.50 -2.88
CA SER A 246 25.11 1.86 -4.16
C SER A 246 25.26 3.39 -4.32
N LYS A 247 26.23 3.84 -5.14
CA LYS A 247 26.44 5.28 -5.40
C LYS A 247 25.17 5.95 -5.93
N THR A 248 24.49 5.32 -6.89
CA THR A 248 23.30 5.86 -7.55
C THR A 248 22.12 5.96 -6.59
N GLN A 249 21.89 4.92 -5.79
CA GLN A 249 20.80 4.92 -4.80
C GLN A 249 21.03 5.95 -3.70
N LEU A 250 22.25 6.04 -3.17
CA LEU A 250 22.59 7.05 -2.18
C LEU A 250 22.41 8.47 -2.74
N PHE A 251 22.86 8.70 -3.98
CA PHE A 251 22.69 10.01 -4.61
C PHE A 251 21.21 10.39 -4.71
N ARG A 252 20.35 9.47 -5.16
CA ARG A 252 18.89 9.70 -5.22
C ARG A 252 18.31 10.06 -3.86
N TYR A 253 18.57 9.27 -2.81
CA TYR A 253 18.05 9.57 -1.46
C TYR A 253 18.53 10.94 -0.94
N ILE A 254 19.81 11.26 -1.16
CA ILE A 254 20.38 12.53 -0.73
C ILE A 254 19.76 13.71 -1.49
N GLN A 255 19.51 13.58 -2.81
CA GLN A 255 18.82 14.62 -3.56
C GLN A 255 17.40 14.84 -3.03
N THR A 256 16.62 13.77 -2.83
CA THR A 256 15.26 13.91 -2.29
C THR A 256 15.26 14.55 -0.90
N LEU A 257 16.17 14.16 0.01
CA LEU A 257 16.28 14.79 1.34
C LEU A 257 16.74 16.25 1.28
N LEU A 258 17.51 16.66 0.25
CA LEU A 258 17.87 18.07 0.04
C LEU A 258 16.66 18.86 -0.46
N GLU A 259 15.90 18.30 -1.42
CA GLU A 259 14.70 18.90 -1.98
C GLU A 259 13.59 19.09 -0.93
N LEU A 260 13.46 18.13 0.00
CA LEU A 260 12.55 18.19 1.15
C LEU A 260 13.14 18.94 2.36
N GLU A 261 14.33 19.55 2.22
CA GLU A 261 15.01 20.32 3.26
C GLU A 261 15.36 19.55 4.56
N TYR A 262 15.29 18.22 4.56
CA TYR A 262 15.69 17.36 5.68
C TYR A 262 17.19 17.47 5.98
N ILE A 263 17.99 17.67 4.94
CA ILE A 263 19.44 17.87 5.05
C ILE A 263 19.85 19.13 4.30
N LYS A 264 21.02 19.67 4.63
CA LYS A 264 21.64 20.77 3.89
C LYS A 264 23.11 20.53 3.63
N GLN A 265 23.61 21.12 2.57
CA GLN A 265 25.04 21.21 2.30
C GLN A 265 25.64 22.33 3.17
N VAL A 266 26.63 21.99 3.99
CA VAL A 266 27.29 22.94 4.91
C VAL A 266 28.68 23.37 4.45
N GLY A 267 29.22 22.72 3.42
CA GLY A 267 30.49 23.09 2.81
C GLY A 267 31.18 21.90 2.15
N GLY A 268 32.49 22.00 2.00
CA GLY A 268 33.32 20.98 1.36
C GLY A 268 33.88 21.43 0.01
N PHE A 269 34.87 20.69 -0.47
CA PHE A 269 35.57 20.97 -1.71
C PHE A 269 35.49 19.74 -2.62
N ALA A 270 35.45 19.94 -3.94
CA ALA A 270 35.33 18.84 -4.91
C ALA A 270 36.37 17.72 -4.72
N ASN A 271 37.57 18.07 -4.24
CA ASN A 271 38.67 17.15 -3.98
C ASN A 271 38.62 16.43 -2.61
N LYS A 272 37.90 16.97 -1.62
CA LYS A 272 37.79 16.41 -0.25
C LYS A 272 36.41 15.82 0.06
N GLY A 273 35.44 16.02 -0.82
CA GLY A 273 34.06 15.64 -0.62
C GLY A 273 33.20 16.79 -0.09
N ILE A 274 31.94 16.77 -0.49
CA ILE A 274 30.91 17.69 -0.01
C ILE A 274 30.43 17.20 1.36
N LYS A 275 30.30 18.14 2.29
CA LYS A 275 29.79 17.88 3.64
C LYS A 275 28.32 18.27 3.75
N TYR A 276 27.57 17.40 4.41
CA TYR A 276 26.15 17.54 4.66
C TYR A 276 25.88 17.51 6.16
N LYS A 277 24.75 18.11 6.56
CA LYS A 277 24.24 18.11 7.94
C LYS A 277 22.73 17.90 7.91
N ILE A 278 22.17 17.24 8.92
CA ILE A 278 20.72 17.13 9.08
C ILE A 278 20.18 18.49 9.54
N SER A 279 19.21 19.03 8.80
CA SER A 279 18.55 20.30 9.08
C SER A 279 17.28 20.11 9.89
N TYR A 280 16.53 19.05 9.59
CA TYR A 280 15.26 18.73 10.24
C TYR A 280 15.35 17.33 10.85
N TRP A 281 15.35 17.27 12.19
CA TRP A 281 15.39 16.01 12.93
C TRP A 281 14.00 15.65 13.42
N ASP A 282 13.27 14.99 12.55
CA ASP A 282 11.92 14.55 12.88
C ASP A 282 11.90 13.39 13.88
N ASN A 283 10.75 13.25 14.54
CA ASN A 283 10.48 12.17 15.47
C ASN A 283 9.39 11.26 14.93
N TYR A 284 9.78 10.41 13.99
CA TYR A 284 8.91 9.41 13.37
C TYR A 284 8.25 8.47 14.40
N GLN A 285 8.98 8.08 15.45
CA GLN A 285 8.44 7.23 16.51
C GLN A 285 7.31 7.92 17.29
N LYS A 286 7.48 9.21 17.61
CA LYS A 286 6.45 10.00 18.28
C LYS A 286 5.22 10.17 17.39
N LEU A 287 5.41 10.48 16.10
CA LEU A 287 4.31 10.58 15.13
C LEU A 287 3.51 9.28 15.05
N ARG A 288 4.22 8.14 14.95
CA ARG A 288 3.62 6.80 14.92
C ARG A 288 2.83 6.51 16.20
N ALA A 289 3.40 6.83 17.37
CA ALA A 289 2.71 6.67 18.66
C ALA A 289 1.45 7.54 18.75
N GLU A 290 1.54 8.82 18.41
CA GLU A 290 0.38 9.75 18.43
C GLU A 290 -0.78 9.23 17.57
N ILE A 291 -0.50 8.75 16.35
CA ILE A 291 -1.52 8.22 15.45
C ILE A 291 -2.10 6.92 15.98
N LYS A 292 -1.25 6.03 16.52
CA LYS A 292 -1.69 4.77 17.10
C LYS A 292 -2.61 4.99 18.29
N ASP A 293 -2.20 5.84 19.22
CA ASP A 293 -2.96 6.17 20.42
C ASP A 293 -4.29 6.82 20.05
N TYR A 294 -4.30 7.73 19.06
CA TYR A 294 -5.52 8.36 18.56
C TYR A 294 -6.55 7.35 18.02
N LEU A 295 -6.11 6.34 17.26
CA LEU A 295 -6.99 5.31 16.73
C LEU A 295 -7.43 4.31 17.82
N MET A 296 -6.51 3.88 18.67
CA MET A 296 -6.80 2.90 19.73
C MET A 296 -7.71 3.47 20.81
N ASN A 297 -7.53 4.73 21.22
CA ASN A 297 -8.41 5.39 22.19
C ASN A 297 -9.86 5.48 21.68
N GLN A 298 -10.06 5.68 20.37
CA GLN A 298 -11.41 5.63 19.78
C GLN A 298 -12.01 4.24 19.90
N ILE A 299 -11.23 3.20 19.58
CA ILE A 299 -11.71 1.82 19.66
C ILE A 299 -12.02 1.41 21.11
N GLU A 300 -11.19 1.81 22.07
CA GLU A 300 -11.44 1.58 23.49
C GLU A 300 -12.72 2.30 23.97
N SER A 301 -12.97 3.53 23.51
CA SER A 301 -14.22 4.24 23.77
C SER A 301 -15.44 3.52 23.21
N LEU A 302 -15.31 2.83 22.08
CA LEU A 302 -16.37 1.98 21.52
C LEU A 302 -16.63 0.73 22.36
N LYS A 303 -15.60 0.14 22.99
CA LYS A 303 -15.75 -1.03 23.87
C LYS A 303 -16.46 -0.72 25.17
N ASN A 304 -16.29 0.51 25.67
CA ASN A 304 -16.85 0.95 26.95
C ASN A 304 -18.30 1.49 26.84
N LYS A 305 -18.91 1.44 25.65
CA LYS A 305 -20.31 1.83 25.38
C LYS A 305 -21.19 0.60 25.20
#